data_AF-A0A2J8I6T1-F1
#
_entry.id   AF-A0A2J8I6T1-F1
#
_cell.length_a   1.000
_cell.length_b   1.000
_cell.length_c   1.000
_cell.angle_alpha   90.00
_cell.angle_beta   90.00
_cell.angle_gamma   90.00
#
_symmetry.space_group_name_H-M   'P 1'
#
loop_
_entity.id
_entity.type
_entity.pdbx_description
1 polymer ?
#
loop_
_entity_poly.entity_id
_entity_poly.type
_entity_poly.pdbx_seq_one_letter_code
_entity_poly.pdbx_strand_id
1 'polypeptide(L)'
;MSFIITDAGIAAAIRAGDLGIEYKITHISIGSEGYVPEPAQTELRNELQKKAITRGALVAPGQLHFETVWDGVEEFEGKELGYWLEDGTLFAVDSRDGDIITYKRKNTVVTEACELNLSASTISNITVELLGSPYATETVAGIAKVATSEQVETGTNDSAFLTVKKFLYALDVTQVIDKLVNNLWLKLAARIFPVGAAIPWFTDVAPDGFGMMKGQAFDINTYTELAAIWPNGIIPDMRGCGVIGKEDGETIGVYEEGEVKEHGHDGSSVYSTNLGSFVTRAGTGNHEHQFALGGVGGSNYPVLSNGHGGYRNTEGGGAHQHWVDIGSHAHTVAIALFGALKNTINHRKVNWIVRLA
;
A
#
# COMPACT_ATOMS: atom_id res chain seq x y z
N MET A 1 -59.36 -43.95 -19.39
CA MET A 1 -58.59 -43.63 -18.18
C MET A 1 -58.35 -44.96 -17.48
N SER A 2 -57.13 -45.47 -17.60
CA SER A 2 -56.79 -46.86 -17.28
C SER A 2 -55.65 -46.87 -16.27
N PHE A 3 -55.83 -46.07 -15.23
CA PHE A 3 -54.99 -46.04 -14.04
C PHE A 3 -55.32 -47.22 -13.13
N ILE A 4 -54.31 -47.93 -12.64
CA ILE A 4 -54.46 -48.98 -11.64
C ILE A 4 -53.38 -48.88 -10.55
N ILE A 5 -53.70 -49.39 -9.38
CA ILE A 5 -52.72 -49.72 -8.34
C ILE A 5 -52.39 -51.21 -8.51
N THR A 6 -51.11 -51.56 -8.53
CA THR A 6 -50.68 -52.95 -8.76
C THR A 6 -50.91 -53.80 -7.51
N ASP A 7 -50.97 -55.12 -7.67
CA ASP A 7 -51.05 -56.07 -6.55
C ASP A 7 -49.83 -55.91 -5.61
N ALA A 8 -48.66 -55.66 -6.19
CA ALA A 8 -47.43 -55.38 -5.45
C ALA A 8 -47.52 -54.06 -4.66
N GLY A 9 -48.10 -53.01 -5.26
CA GLY A 9 -48.34 -51.72 -4.61
C GLY A 9 -49.34 -51.83 -3.46
N ILE A 10 -50.43 -52.59 -3.64
CA ILE A 10 -51.40 -52.89 -2.57
C ILE A 10 -50.73 -53.68 -1.45
N ALA A 11 -49.95 -54.71 -1.77
CA ALA A 11 -49.22 -55.49 -0.77
C ALA A 11 -48.21 -54.63 0.01
N ALA A 12 -47.51 -53.72 -0.67
CA ALA A 12 -46.60 -52.77 -0.04
C ALA A 12 -47.34 -51.80 0.89
N ALA A 13 -48.50 -51.30 0.47
CA ALA A 13 -49.35 -50.46 1.33
C ALA A 13 -49.84 -51.23 2.57
N ILE A 14 -50.34 -52.46 2.43
CA ILE A 14 -50.76 -53.28 3.59
C ILE A 14 -49.58 -53.50 4.54
N ARG A 15 -48.43 -53.89 4.00
CA ARG A 15 -47.21 -54.14 4.79
C ARG A 15 -46.75 -52.89 5.53
N ALA A 16 -46.74 -51.73 4.89
CA ALA A 16 -46.39 -50.48 5.55
C ALA A 16 -47.37 -50.17 6.70
N GLY A 17 -48.65 -50.50 6.53
CA GLY A 17 -49.69 -50.31 7.54
C GLY A 17 -49.47 -51.21 8.76
N ASP A 18 -49.19 -52.49 8.52
CA ASP A 18 -48.86 -53.47 9.57
C ASP A 18 -47.59 -53.09 10.35
N LEU A 19 -46.65 -52.43 9.69
CA LEU A 19 -45.40 -51.94 10.29
C LEU A 19 -45.54 -50.55 10.94
N GLY A 20 -46.66 -49.85 10.74
CA GLY A 20 -46.85 -48.47 11.21
C GLY A 20 -45.92 -47.45 10.55
N ILE A 21 -45.49 -47.71 9.31
CA ILE A 21 -44.65 -46.81 8.51
C ILE A 21 -45.41 -46.30 7.28
N GLU A 22 -44.83 -45.31 6.61
CA GLU A 22 -45.30 -44.85 5.31
C GLU A 22 -44.24 -45.13 4.25
N TYR A 23 -44.64 -45.58 3.07
CA TYR A 23 -43.76 -45.61 1.91
C TYR A 23 -43.92 -44.36 1.06
N LYS A 24 -42.81 -43.87 0.55
CA LYS A 24 -42.79 -42.70 -0.35
C LYS A 24 -42.71 -43.12 -1.80
N ILE A 25 -43.52 -42.51 -2.65
CA ILE A 25 -43.25 -42.46 -4.09
C ILE A 25 -42.06 -41.53 -4.30
N THR A 26 -40.98 -42.04 -4.90
CA THR A 26 -39.70 -41.32 -5.10
C THR A 26 -39.34 -41.16 -6.56
N HIS A 27 -39.83 -42.04 -7.44
CA HIS A 27 -39.51 -42.03 -8.87
C HIS A 27 -40.78 -42.17 -9.71
N ILE A 28 -40.73 -41.54 -10.88
CA ILE A 28 -41.67 -41.76 -11.97
C ILE A 28 -40.87 -42.32 -13.14
N SER A 29 -41.41 -43.34 -13.78
CA SER A 29 -40.91 -43.77 -15.08
C SER A 29 -41.94 -43.54 -16.17
N ILE A 30 -41.43 -43.38 -17.40
CA ILE A 30 -42.23 -43.19 -18.60
C ILE A 30 -41.82 -44.21 -19.64
N GLY A 31 -42.81 -44.81 -20.29
CA GLY A 31 -42.61 -45.79 -21.35
C GLY A 31 -43.37 -45.45 -22.62
N SER A 32 -43.06 -46.12 -23.73
CA SER A 32 -43.65 -45.80 -25.04
C SER A 32 -44.80 -46.70 -25.47
N GLU A 33 -45.15 -47.72 -24.68
CA GLU A 33 -46.28 -48.59 -24.99
C GLU A 33 -47.58 -48.09 -24.35
N GLY A 34 -48.68 -48.20 -25.12
CA GLY A 34 -50.04 -47.91 -24.66
C GLY A 34 -50.85 -49.20 -24.59
N TYR A 35 -51.47 -49.48 -23.45
CA TYR A 35 -52.26 -50.69 -23.20
C TYR A 35 -53.24 -50.45 -22.05
N VAL A 36 -54.08 -51.44 -21.77
CA VAL A 36 -54.86 -51.51 -20.53
C VAL A 36 -54.01 -52.18 -19.45
N PRO A 37 -53.64 -51.49 -18.35
CA PRO A 37 -52.81 -52.06 -17.30
C PRO A 37 -53.44 -53.26 -16.60
N GLU A 38 -52.58 -54.15 -16.10
CA GLU A 38 -52.93 -55.38 -15.40
C GLU A 38 -52.47 -55.33 -13.93
N PRO A 39 -53.30 -55.76 -12.95
CA PRO A 39 -52.94 -55.70 -11.53
C PRO A 39 -51.61 -56.38 -11.18
N ALA A 40 -51.25 -57.46 -11.86
CA ALA A 40 -50.04 -58.23 -11.58
C ALA A 40 -48.72 -57.57 -12.07
N GLN A 41 -48.77 -56.38 -12.67
CA GLN A 41 -47.58 -55.71 -13.21
C GLN A 41 -46.55 -55.35 -12.12
N THR A 42 -45.29 -55.66 -12.41
CA THR A 42 -44.14 -55.26 -11.60
C THR A 42 -43.18 -54.31 -12.33
N GLU A 43 -43.40 -54.12 -13.64
CA GLU A 43 -42.63 -53.24 -14.51
C GLU A 43 -43.54 -52.63 -15.60
N LEU A 44 -43.04 -51.55 -16.24
CA LEU A 44 -43.64 -51.01 -17.45
C LEU A 44 -43.32 -51.93 -18.65
N ARG A 45 -44.17 -51.96 -19.67
CA ARG A 45 -43.95 -52.85 -20.83
C ARG A 45 -42.76 -52.40 -21.67
N ASN A 46 -42.54 -51.10 -21.80
CA ASN A 46 -41.35 -50.56 -22.46
C ASN A 46 -40.90 -49.24 -21.81
N GLU A 47 -40.22 -49.35 -20.67
CA GLU A 47 -39.64 -48.20 -19.96
C GLU A 47 -38.55 -47.50 -20.78
N LEU A 48 -38.70 -46.19 -20.96
CA LEU A 48 -37.72 -45.35 -21.65
C LEU A 48 -36.81 -44.61 -20.66
N GLN A 49 -37.41 -44.03 -19.62
CA GLN A 49 -36.68 -43.28 -18.60
C GLN A 49 -37.37 -43.46 -17.25
N LYS A 50 -36.57 -43.56 -16.19
CA LYS A 50 -37.00 -43.49 -14.79
C LYS A 50 -36.22 -42.39 -14.10
N LYS A 51 -36.91 -41.41 -13.53
CA LYS A 51 -36.30 -40.27 -12.85
C LYS A 51 -36.90 -40.04 -11.49
N ALA A 52 -36.07 -39.57 -10.57
CA ALA A 52 -36.52 -39.10 -9.28
C ALA A 52 -37.50 -37.94 -9.46
N ILE A 53 -38.53 -37.87 -8.61
CA ILE A 53 -39.41 -36.71 -8.60
C ILE A 53 -38.61 -35.46 -8.24
N THR A 54 -38.94 -34.32 -8.83
CA THR A 54 -38.29 -33.03 -8.55
C THR A 54 -39.04 -32.22 -7.50
N ARG A 55 -40.32 -32.56 -7.28
CA ARG A 55 -41.19 -31.95 -6.27
C ARG A 55 -42.29 -32.92 -5.90
N GLY A 56 -42.58 -33.03 -4.61
CA GLY A 56 -43.76 -33.73 -4.09
C GLY A 56 -44.56 -32.82 -3.19
N ALA A 57 -45.88 -33.01 -3.15
CA ALA A 57 -46.78 -32.35 -2.21
C ALA A 57 -47.97 -33.25 -1.86
N LEU A 58 -48.36 -33.26 -0.59
CA LEU A 58 -49.64 -33.83 -0.15
C LEU A 58 -50.69 -32.72 -0.20
N VAL A 59 -51.59 -32.75 -1.20
CA VAL A 59 -52.57 -31.68 -1.44
C VAL A 59 -53.75 -31.80 -0.46
N ALA A 60 -54.17 -33.03 -0.20
CA ALA A 60 -55.20 -33.41 0.77
C ALA A 60 -54.97 -34.88 1.19
N PRO A 61 -55.62 -35.41 2.24
CA PRO A 61 -55.51 -36.82 2.60
C PRO A 61 -55.83 -37.72 1.40
N GLY A 62 -54.85 -38.54 0.99
CA GLY A 62 -54.98 -39.42 -0.18
C GLY A 62 -54.86 -38.73 -1.54
N GLN A 63 -54.58 -37.42 -1.64
CA GLN A 63 -54.31 -36.74 -2.91
C GLN A 63 -52.84 -36.31 -2.97
N LEU A 64 -52.07 -37.05 -3.79
CA LEU A 64 -50.64 -36.84 -3.97
C LEU A 64 -50.40 -36.05 -5.26
N HIS A 65 -49.62 -34.98 -5.18
CA HIS A 65 -49.11 -34.23 -6.33
C HIS A 65 -47.60 -34.41 -6.41
N PHE A 66 -47.10 -34.63 -7.61
CA PHE A 66 -45.66 -34.65 -7.83
C PHE A 66 -45.30 -34.20 -9.23
N GLU A 67 -44.09 -33.65 -9.34
CA GLU A 67 -43.50 -33.20 -10.58
C GLU A 67 -42.22 -34.00 -10.84
N THR A 68 -41.98 -34.34 -12.10
CA THR A 68 -40.68 -34.84 -12.55
C THR A 68 -40.24 -34.09 -13.78
N VAL A 69 -38.92 -34.00 -13.99
CA VAL A 69 -38.34 -33.31 -15.14
C VAL A 69 -37.72 -34.35 -16.07
N TRP A 70 -38.28 -34.44 -17.27
CA TRP A 70 -37.70 -35.19 -18.38
C TRP A 70 -36.71 -34.28 -19.13
N ASP A 71 -35.45 -34.32 -18.73
CA ASP A 71 -34.30 -33.71 -19.41
C ASP A 71 -33.39 -34.77 -20.06
N GLY A 72 -32.46 -34.33 -20.90
CA GLY A 72 -31.58 -35.20 -21.69
C GLY A 72 -31.81 -35.06 -23.20
N VAL A 73 -31.04 -35.81 -23.99
CA VAL A 73 -31.02 -35.70 -25.47
C VAL A 73 -32.06 -36.57 -26.16
N GLU A 74 -32.79 -37.40 -25.40
CA GLU A 74 -33.75 -38.37 -25.92
C GLU A 74 -35.03 -37.69 -26.40
N GLU A 75 -35.66 -38.25 -27.43
CA GLU A 75 -36.98 -37.89 -27.92
C GLU A 75 -37.92 -39.08 -27.72
N PHE A 76 -39.13 -38.81 -27.21
CA PHE A 76 -40.11 -39.86 -27.00
C PHE A 76 -41.55 -39.36 -26.99
N GLU A 77 -42.46 -40.28 -27.32
CA GLU A 77 -43.88 -40.19 -27.04
C GLU A 77 -44.17 -41.14 -25.87
N GLY A 78 -44.38 -40.58 -24.68
CA GLY A 78 -44.70 -41.34 -23.48
C GLY A 78 -46.18 -41.70 -23.45
N LYS A 79 -46.48 -42.99 -23.28
CA LYS A 79 -47.84 -43.55 -23.31
C LYS A 79 -48.21 -44.34 -22.06
N GLU A 80 -47.21 -44.64 -21.22
CA GLU A 80 -47.37 -45.25 -19.91
C GLU A 80 -46.51 -44.51 -18.88
N LEU A 81 -47.02 -44.41 -17.65
CA LEU A 81 -46.34 -43.89 -16.48
C LEU A 81 -46.32 -44.96 -15.37
N GLY A 82 -45.16 -45.13 -14.75
CA GLY A 82 -44.97 -45.98 -13.57
C GLY A 82 -44.64 -45.13 -12.35
N TYR A 83 -45.34 -45.36 -11.24
CA TYR A 83 -45.09 -44.67 -9.97
C TYR A 83 -44.38 -45.63 -9.00
N TRP A 84 -43.20 -45.26 -8.51
CA TRP A 84 -42.31 -46.18 -7.79
C TRP A 84 -42.08 -45.77 -6.35
N LEU A 85 -42.22 -46.73 -5.44
CA LEU A 85 -41.88 -46.56 -4.02
C LEU A 85 -40.36 -46.50 -3.82
N GLU A 86 -39.94 -45.95 -2.68
CA GLU A 86 -38.52 -45.86 -2.27
C GLU A 86 -37.82 -47.22 -2.16
N ASP A 87 -38.57 -48.30 -1.96
CA ASP A 87 -38.05 -49.68 -1.92
C ASP A 87 -37.94 -50.34 -3.31
N GLY A 88 -38.30 -49.60 -4.37
CA GLY A 88 -38.26 -50.07 -5.76
C GLY A 88 -39.54 -50.78 -6.23
N THR A 89 -40.58 -50.88 -5.40
CA THR A 89 -41.86 -51.46 -5.80
C THR A 89 -42.60 -50.56 -6.80
N LEU A 90 -43.09 -51.13 -7.90
CA LEU A 90 -44.01 -50.44 -8.81
C LEU A 90 -45.38 -50.33 -8.14
N PHE A 91 -45.72 -49.15 -7.64
CA PHE A 91 -46.94 -48.92 -6.88
C PHE A 91 -48.19 -48.88 -7.77
N ALA A 92 -48.10 -48.15 -8.87
CA ALA A 92 -49.23 -47.90 -9.74
C ALA A 92 -48.76 -47.64 -11.18
N VAL A 93 -49.67 -47.87 -12.13
CA VAL A 93 -49.45 -47.68 -13.56
C VAL A 93 -50.60 -46.87 -14.14
N ASP A 94 -50.29 -45.83 -14.92
CA ASP A 94 -51.23 -45.17 -15.82
C ASP A 94 -50.79 -45.40 -17.25
N SER A 95 -51.54 -46.20 -18.01
CA SER A 95 -51.36 -46.32 -19.46
C SER A 95 -52.69 -46.07 -20.12
N ARG A 96 -52.73 -45.31 -21.22
CA ARG A 96 -53.98 -44.84 -21.83
C ARG A 96 -54.32 -45.55 -23.14
N ASP A 97 -54.10 -46.85 -23.22
CA ASP A 97 -54.49 -47.72 -24.37
C ASP A 97 -54.16 -47.12 -25.76
N GLY A 98 -52.99 -46.48 -25.86
CA GLY A 98 -52.47 -45.87 -27.09
C GLY A 98 -52.39 -44.35 -27.09
N ASP A 99 -53.09 -43.66 -26.20
CA ASP A 99 -53.01 -42.19 -26.10
C ASP A 99 -51.66 -41.73 -25.54
N ILE A 100 -51.16 -40.63 -26.08
CA ILE A 100 -49.92 -39.98 -25.61
C ILE A 100 -50.23 -39.22 -24.32
N ILE A 101 -49.48 -39.53 -23.27
CA ILE A 101 -49.48 -38.82 -21.99
C ILE A 101 -48.58 -37.59 -22.11
N THR A 102 -47.33 -37.79 -22.54
CA THR A 102 -46.31 -36.75 -22.60
C THR A 102 -45.53 -36.87 -23.89
N TYR A 103 -45.19 -35.75 -24.50
CA TYR A 103 -44.33 -35.70 -25.68
C TYR A 103 -43.09 -34.86 -25.40
N LYS A 104 -41.89 -35.42 -25.61
CA LYS A 104 -40.61 -34.73 -25.45
C LYS A 104 -39.85 -34.72 -26.76
N ARG A 105 -39.53 -33.52 -27.27
CA ARG A 105 -38.66 -33.35 -28.44
C ARG A 105 -37.19 -33.48 -28.06
N LYS A 106 -36.36 -33.85 -29.03
CA LYS A 106 -34.90 -33.87 -28.89
C LYS A 106 -34.35 -32.56 -28.32
N ASN A 107 -33.46 -32.64 -27.33
CA ASN A 107 -32.83 -31.50 -26.65
C ASN A 107 -33.79 -30.48 -26.03
N THR A 108 -35.02 -30.89 -25.70
CA THR A 108 -35.95 -30.07 -24.91
C THR A 108 -36.06 -30.63 -23.50
N VAL A 109 -36.58 -29.82 -22.58
CA VAL A 109 -36.91 -30.23 -21.22
C VAL A 109 -38.43 -30.18 -21.07
N VAL A 110 -39.01 -31.23 -20.51
CA VAL A 110 -40.45 -31.29 -20.21
C VAL A 110 -40.62 -31.56 -18.72
N THR A 111 -41.40 -30.72 -18.04
CA THR A 111 -41.83 -30.99 -16.66
C THR A 111 -43.21 -31.63 -16.71
N GLU A 112 -43.32 -32.83 -16.16
CA GLU A 112 -44.58 -33.55 -16.03
C GLU A 112 -45.09 -33.40 -14.60
N ALA A 113 -46.34 -32.95 -14.45
CA ALA A 113 -47.01 -32.82 -13.17
C ALA A 113 -48.15 -33.83 -13.11
N CYS A 114 -48.05 -34.77 -12.17
CA CYS A 114 -49.03 -35.85 -12.01
C CYS A 114 -49.78 -35.69 -10.70
N GLU A 115 -51.09 -35.94 -10.77
CA GLU A 115 -51.94 -36.08 -9.59
C GLU A 115 -52.37 -37.53 -9.44
N LEU A 116 -52.15 -38.06 -8.24
CA LEU A 116 -52.57 -39.40 -7.87
C LEU A 116 -53.59 -39.30 -6.74
N ASN A 117 -54.83 -39.70 -7.02
CA ASN A 117 -55.93 -39.66 -6.07
C ASN A 117 -56.24 -41.06 -5.53
N LEU A 118 -55.82 -41.31 -4.30
CA LEU A 118 -56.02 -42.53 -3.52
C LEU A 118 -57.23 -42.44 -2.58
N SER A 119 -57.98 -41.33 -2.57
CA SER A 119 -59.10 -41.11 -1.63
C SER A 119 -60.26 -42.11 -1.80
N ALA A 120 -60.38 -42.74 -2.98
CA ALA A 120 -61.34 -43.81 -3.25
C ALA A 120 -60.81 -45.21 -2.89
N SER A 121 -59.58 -45.32 -2.41
CA SER A 121 -58.95 -46.56 -1.95
C SER A 121 -58.91 -46.64 -0.42
N THR A 122 -58.60 -47.82 0.13
CA THR A 122 -58.33 -47.98 1.57
C THR A 122 -56.88 -47.65 1.95
N ILE A 123 -56.07 -47.15 1.01
CA ILE A 123 -54.64 -46.87 1.21
C ILE A 123 -54.48 -45.46 1.80
N SER A 124 -53.89 -45.38 3.00
CA SER A 124 -53.68 -44.11 3.71
C SER A 124 -52.23 -43.84 4.11
N ASN A 125 -51.32 -44.76 3.80
CA ASN A 125 -49.94 -44.80 4.28
C ASN A 125 -48.91 -44.81 3.14
N ILE A 126 -49.34 -44.37 1.95
CA ILE A 126 -48.45 -44.05 0.83
C ILE A 126 -48.43 -42.54 0.69
N THR A 127 -47.22 -41.98 0.70
CA THR A 127 -46.97 -40.55 0.57
C THR A 127 -46.01 -40.28 -0.58
N VAL A 128 -45.57 -39.04 -0.74
CA VAL A 128 -44.65 -38.60 -1.80
C VAL A 128 -43.40 -37.99 -1.20
N GLU A 129 -42.25 -38.19 -1.83
CA GLU A 129 -41.02 -37.53 -1.39
C GLU A 129 -41.11 -36.00 -1.57
N LEU A 130 -41.05 -35.26 -0.45
CA LEU A 130 -41.06 -33.81 -0.44
C LEU A 130 -39.64 -33.29 -0.72
N LEU A 131 -39.32 -33.02 -1.98
CA LEU A 131 -38.04 -32.42 -2.36
C LEU A 131 -38.16 -30.90 -2.51
N GLY A 132 -37.23 -30.18 -1.86
CA GLY A 132 -37.03 -28.75 -2.08
C GLY A 132 -36.32 -28.52 -3.42
N SER A 133 -36.60 -27.41 -4.11
CA SER A 133 -35.94 -27.10 -5.39
C SER A 133 -34.43 -26.95 -5.21
N PRO A 134 -33.59 -27.62 -6.03
CA PRO A 134 -32.14 -27.54 -5.90
C PRO A 134 -31.64 -26.12 -6.20
N TYR A 135 -30.57 -25.71 -5.50
CA TYR A 135 -29.89 -24.45 -5.80
C TYR A 135 -29.20 -24.51 -7.16
N ALA A 136 -29.23 -23.39 -7.90
CA ALA A 136 -28.42 -23.26 -9.11
C ALA A 136 -26.93 -23.31 -8.75
N THR A 137 -26.14 -24.05 -9.53
CA THR A 137 -24.68 -24.08 -9.46
C THR A 137 -24.09 -23.77 -10.83
N GLU A 138 -22.76 -23.69 -10.95
CA GLU A 138 -22.09 -23.48 -12.24
C GLU A 138 -22.42 -24.56 -13.28
N THR A 139 -22.82 -25.75 -12.84
CA THR A 139 -23.05 -26.93 -13.69
C THR A 139 -24.46 -27.49 -13.61
N VAL A 140 -25.30 -27.05 -12.67
CA VAL A 140 -26.64 -27.58 -12.43
C VAL A 140 -27.67 -26.46 -12.43
N ALA A 141 -28.70 -26.60 -13.27
CA ALA A 141 -29.84 -25.69 -13.29
C ALA A 141 -30.64 -25.80 -11.98
N GLY A 142 -31.03 -24.65 -11.41
CA GLY A 142 -31.77 -24.61 -10.15
C GLY A 142 -32.27 -23.20 -9.83
N ILE A 143 -32.64 -22.98 -8.58
CA ILE A 143 -33.06 -21.66 -8.10
C ILE A 143 -31.89 -20.93 -7.42
N ALA A 144 -31.72 -19.65 -7.72
CA ALA A 144 -30.74 -18.78 -7.06
C ALA A 144 -31.47 -17.67 -6.30
N LYS A 145 -30.87 -17.18 -5.22
CA LYS A 145 -31.40 -16.02 -4.47
C LYS A 145 -30.81 -14.72 -5.00
N VAL A 146 -31.54 -13.62 -4.84
CA VAL A 146 -31.00 -12.28 -5.11
C VAL A 146 -29.99 -11.92 -4.01
N ALA A 147 -28.80 -11.48 -4.39
CA ALA A 147 -27.76 -11.04 -3.44
C ALA A 147 -28.24 -9.83 -2.62
N THR A 148 -27.89 -9.75 -1.33
CA THR A 148 -28.11 -8.55 -0.50
C THR A 148 -27.11 -7.45 -0.85
N SER A 149 -27.35 -6.19 -0.44
CA SER A 149 -26.39 -5.10 -0.72
C SER A 149 -25.02 -5.35 -0.08
N GLU A 150 -25.00 -5.86 1.15
CA GLU A 150 -23.76 -6.25 1.86
C GLU A 150 -22.97 -7.30 1.07
N GLN A 151 -23.64 -8.33 0.54
CA GLN A 151 -22.99 -9.36 -0.28
C GLN A 151 -22.40 -8.80 -1.58
N VAL A 152 -22.99 -7.75 -2.15
CA VAL A 152 -22.46 -7.06 -3.33
C VAL A 152 -21.23 -6.24 -2.99
N GLU A 153 -21.20 -5.63 -1.80
CA GLU A 153 -20.06 -4.82 -1.34
C GLU A 153 -18.84 -5.68 -1.04
N THR A 154 -19.03 -6.80 -0.33
CA THR A 154 -17.95 -7.74 0.04
C THR A 154 -17.51 -8.61 -1.13
N GLY A 155 -18.43 -8.99 -2.02
CA GLY A 155 -18.12 -9.77 -3.22
C GLY A 155 -17.67 -11.20 -2.95
N THR A 156 -18.13 -11.84 -1.87
CA THR A 156 -17.65 -13.17 -1.43
C THR A 156 -18.68 -14.30 -1.57
N ASN A 157 -19.85 -14.06 -2.18
CA ASN A 157 -20.93 -15.04 -2.26
C ASN A 157 -21.27 -15.40 -3.71
N ASP A 158 -20.93 -16.62 -4.10
CA ASP A 158 -21.15 -17.15 -5.47
C ASP A 158 -22.50 -17.85 -5.65
N SER A 159 -23.31 -17.97 -4.60
CA SER A 159 -24.62 -18.67 -4.63
C SER A 159 -25.81 -17.72 -4.83
N ALA A 160 -25.57 -16.52 -5.38
CA ALA A 160 -26.59 -15.49 -5.55
C ALA A 160 -26.39 -14.69 -6.84
N PHE A 161 -27.47 -14.09 -7.36
CA PHE A 161 -27.42 -13.24 -8.54
C PHE A 161 -27.68 -11.76 -8.23
N LEU A 162 -27.16 -10.88 -9.09
CA LEU A 162 -27.35 -9.44 -9.03
C LEU A 162 -28.62 -9.01 -9.77
N THR A 163 -29.35 -8.04 -9.22
CA THR A 163 -30.39 -7.31 -9.99
C THR A 163 -29.75 -6.17 -10.78
N VAL A 164 -30.45 -5.65 -11.79
CA VAL A 164 -30.01 -4.46 -12.57
C VAL A 164 -29.64 -3.30 -11.64
N LYS A 165 -30.46 -3.01 -10.63
CA LYS A 165 -30.19 -1.94 -9.66
C LYS A 165 -28.91 -2.19 -8.86
N LYS A 166 -28.65 -3.43 -8.45
CA LYS A 166 -27.45 -3.79 -7.67
C LYS A 166 -26.20 -3.83 -8.53
N PHE A 167 -26.33 -4.20 -9.80
CA PHE A 167 -25.25 -4.10 -10.76
C PHE A 167 -24.87 -2.63 -11.01
N LEU A 168 -25.85 -1.76 -11.26
CA LEU A 168 -25.60 -0.33 -11.41
C LEU A 168 -25.04 0.30 -10.12
N TYR A 169 -25.49 -0.15 -8.93
CA TYR A 169 -24.91 0.26 -7.66
C TYR A 169 -23.44 -0.12 -7.52
N ALA A 170 -23.07 -1.36 -7.86
CA ALA A 170 -21.69 -1.83 -7.80
C ALA A 170 -20.76 -1.10 -8.79
N LEU A 171 -21.35 -0.55 -9.86
CA LEU A 171 -20.66 0.29 -10.86
C LEU A 171 -20.82 1.78 -10.61
N ASP A 172 -21.52 2.19 -9.55
CA ASP A 172 -21.74 3.60 -9.26
C ASP A 172 -20.40 4.28 -9.02
N VAL A 173 -20.25 5.48 -9.59
CA VAL A 173 -18.99 6.24 -9.57
C VAL A 173 -18.49 6.42 -8.14
N THR A 174 -19.38 6.61 -7.16
CA THR A 174 -18.99 6.78 -5.75
C THR A 174 -18.33 5.50 -5.22
N GLN A 175 -18.94 4.34 -5.44
CA GLN A 175 -18.44 3.04 -4.99
C GLN A 175 -17.14 2.65 -5.69
N VAL A 176 -17.06 2.91 -6.99
CA VAL A 176 -15.88 2.63 -7.80
C VAL A 176 -14.72 3.55 -7.40
N ILE A 177 -14.98 4.85 -7.20
CA ILE A 177 -13.99 5.80 -6.71
C ILE A 177 -13.53 5.41 -5.31
N ASP A 178 -14.42 5.09 -4.38
CA ASP A 178 -14.03 4.68 -3.03
C ASP A 178 -13.14 3.42 -3.06
N LYS A 179 -13.47 2.43 -3.88
CA LYS A 179 -12.62 1.25 -4.06
C LYS A 179 -11.29 1.59 -4.72
N LEU A 180 -11.25 2.45 -5.72
CA LEU A 180 -10.01 2.86 -6.40
C LEU A 180 -9.12 3.71 -5.49
N VAL A 181 -9.68 4.69 -4.79
CA VAL A 181 -8.93 5.59 -3.91
C VAL A 181 -8.39 4.80 -2.72
N ASN A 182 -9.24 4.04 -2.02
CA ASN A 182 -8.83 3.37 -0.79
C ASN A 182 -7.93 2.15 -1.05
N ASN A 183 -8.22 1.35 -2.08
CA ASN A 183 -7.50 0.08 -2.29
C ASN A 183 -6.30 0.20 -3.22
N LEU A 184 -6.28 1.19 -4.12
CA LEU A 184 -5.20 1.35 -5.09
C LEU A 184 -4.42 2.65 -4.86
N TRP A 185 -5.11 3.80 -4.82
CA TRP A 185 -4.44 5.09 -4.76
C TRP A 185 -3.70 5.31 -3.45
N LEU A 186 -4.30 5.05 -2.29
CA LEU A 186 -3.61 5.24 -0.99
C LEU A 186 -2.37 4.35 -0.86
N LYS A 187 -2.48 3.08 -1.28
CA LYS A 187 -1.34 2.14 -1.28
C LYS A 187 -0.25 2.58 -2.26
N LEU A 188 -0.63 3.13 -3.41
CA LEU A 188 0.31 3.64 -4.39
C LEU A 188 0.97 4.95 -3.90
N ALA A 189 0.20 5.87 -3.34
CA ALA A 189 0.68 7.13 -2.79
C ALA A 189 1.69 6.90 -1.66
N ALA A 190 1.44 5.92 -0.77
CA ALA A 190 2.40 5.49 0.25
C ALA A 190 3.72 4.95 -0.33
N ARG A 191 3.70 4.35 -1.53
CA ARG A 191 4.92 3.87 -2.21
C ARG A 191 5.66 4.97 -2.97
N ILE A 192 4.96 6.00 -3.45
CA ILE A 192 5.58 7.11 -4.20
C ILE A 192 6.29 8.08 -3.25
N PHE A 193 5.64 8.44 -2.14
CA PHE A 193 6.24 9.30 -1.13
C PHE A 193 5.80 8.84 0.28
N PRO A 194 6.66 8.09 1.00
CA PRO A 194 6.29 7.46 2.27
C PRO A 194 6.12 8.49 3.40
N VAL A 195 5.43 8.08 4.47
CA VAL A 195 5.35 8.85 5.72
C VAL A 195 6.75 9.09 6.28
N GLY A 196 6.98 10.27 6.85
CA GLY A 196 8.27 10.67 7.42
C GLY A 196 9.20 11.36 6.42
N ALA A 197 8.98 11.22 5.11
CA ALA A 197 9.80 11.90 4.12
C ALA A 197 9.52 13.42 4.10
N ALA A 198 10.59 14.22 4.07
CA ALA A 198 10.51 15.67 4.07
C ALA A 198 10.22 16.22 2.66
N ILE A 199 9.14 17.00 2.52
CA ILE A 199 8.67 17.55 1.25
C ILE A 199 8.92 19.06 1.22
N PRO A 200 9.60 19.60 0.18
CA PRO A 200 9.72 21.04 0.00
C PRO A 200 8.38 21.61 -0.50
N TRP A 201 7.83 22.57 0.25
CA TRP A 201 6.54 23.20 -0.01
C TRP A 201 6.65 24.71 -0.19
N PHE A 202 6.11 25.23 -1.29
CA PHE A 202 6.29 26.64 -1.71
C PHE A 202 5.21 27.59 -1.18
N THR A 203 4.46 27.20 -0.15
CA THR A 203 3.46 28.08 0.48
C THR A 203 3.53 27.99 2.00
N ASP A 204 2.89 28.94 2.69
CA ASP A 204 2.93 29.06 4.15
C ASP A 204 1.94 28.16 4.89
N VAL A 205 1.04 27.48 4.17
CA VAL A 205 0.01 26.62 4.74
C VAL A 205 0.20 25.20 4.24
N ALA A 206 0.33 24.25 5.17
CA ALA A 206 0.43 22.83 4.83
C ALA A 206 -0.95 22.33 4.35
N PRO A 207 -1.03 21.46 3.33
CA PRO A 207 -2.28 20.82 2.96
C PRO A 207 -2.82 19.93 4.09
N ASP A 208 -4.12 19.62 4.03
CA ASP A 208 -4.75 18.70 4.98
C ASP A 208 -4.03 17.34 4.99
N GLY A 209 -3.81 16.80 6.18
CA GLY A 209 -3.03 15.57 6.37
C GLY A 209 -1.50 15.76 6.36
N PHE A 210 -1.00 17.00 6.32
CA PHE A 210 0.43 17.30 6.42
C PHE A 210 0.74 18.24 7.60
N GLY A 211 1.90 18.02 8.22
CA GLY A 211 2.45 18.87 9.28
C GLY A 211 3.69 19.62 8.80
N MET A 212 3.85 20.87 9.25
CA MET A 212 5.09 21.63 9.06
C MET A 212 6.22 21.05 9.92
N MET A 213 7.45 20.92 9.42
CA MET A 213 8.57 20.36 10.20
C MET A 213 9.27 21.45 11.03
N LYS A 214 8.72 21.76 12.23
CA LYS A 214 9.17 22.87 13.10
C LYS A 214 9.52 22.45 14.52
N GLY A 215 9.79 21.16 14.78
CA GLY A 215 10.13 20.69 16.12
C GLY A 215 8.94 20.40 17.03
N GLN A 216 7.71 20.41 16.51
CA GLN A 216 6.52 20.23 17.33
C GLN A 216 6.22 18.75 17.62
N ALA A 217 5.50 18.52 18.73
CA ALA A 217 4.98 17.21 19.09
C ALA A 217 3.77 16.79 18.24
N PHE A 218 3.55 15.48 18.13
CA PHE A 218 2.36 14.87 17.54
C PHE A 218 1.86 13.71 18.40
N ASP A 219 0.60 13.34 18.22
CA ASP A 219 0.00 12.20 18.91
C ASP A 219 0.39 10.88 18.25
N ILE A 220 1.20 10.09 18.95
CA ILE A 220 1.72 8.80 18.49
C ILE A 220 0.64 7.72 18.31
N ASN A 221 -0.51 7.85 19.00
CA ASN A 221 -1.60 6.88 18.88
C ASN A 221 -2.49 7.19 17.68
N THR A 222 -2.55 8.46 17.28
CA THR A 222 -3.28 8.91 16.10
C THR A 222 -2.45 8.70 14.83
N TYR A 223 -1.17 9.10 14.83
CA TYR A 223 -0.29 9.04 13.66
C TYR A 223 0.74 7.92 13.80
N THR A 224 0.26 6.68 13.71
CA THR A 224 1.06 5.49 14.02
C THR A 224 2.15 5.21 12.99
N GLU A 225 1.94 5.54 11.72
CA GLU A 225 2.97 5.40 10.68
C GLU A 225 4.10 6.42 10.90
N LEU A 226 3.75 7.64 11.34
CA LEU A 226 4.74 8.66 11.67
C LEU A 226 5.51 8.32 12.95
N ALA A 227 4.84 7.74 13.94
CA ALA A 227 5.45 7.26 15.18
C ALA A 227 6.48 6.15 14.94
N ALA A 228 6.34 5.36 13.88
CA ALA A 228 7.35 4.37 13.50
C ALA A 228 8.68 5.01 13.06
N ILE A 229 8.64 6.24 12.55
CA ILE A 229 9.83 7.02 12.15
C ILE A 229 10.38 7.84 13.32
N TRP A 230 9.50 8.51 14.07
CA TRP A 230 9.86 9.31 15.24
C TRP A 230 9.09 8.84 16.49
N PRO A 231 9.58 7.79 17.19
CA PRO A 231 8.88 7.19 18.34
C PRO A 231 8.75 8.13 19.55
N ASN A 232 9.56 9.19 19.61
CA ASN A 232 9.46 10.22 20.64
C ASN A 232 8.26 11.16 20.44
N GLY A 233 7.51 11.02 19.34
CA GLY A 233 6.38 11.87 19.04
C GLY A 233 6.78 13.30 18.65
N ILE A 234 8.02 13.55 18.21
CA ILE A 234 8.50 14.88 17.82
C ILE A 234 8.92 14.88 16.35
N ILE A 235 8.34 15.78 15.56
CA ILE A 235 8.78 16.02 14.18
C ILE A 235 10.05 16.89 14.22
N PRO A 236 11.13 16.55 13.48
CA PRO A 236 12.34 17.35 13.44
C PRO A 236 12.11 18.81 13.01
N ASP A 237 12.88 19.74 13.56
CA ASP A 237 12.89 21.13 13.11
C ASP A 237 13.82 21.27 11.90
N MET A 238 13.23 21.47 10.72
CA MET A 238 13.98 21.58 9.46
C MET A 238 14.18 23.04 9.02
N ARG A 239 13.83 24.03 9.85
CA ARG A 239 13.97 25.44 9.49
C ARG A 239 15.44 25.80 9.29
N GLY A 240 15.78 26.21 8.08
CA GLY A 240 17.16 26.56 7.70
C GLY A 240 18.05 25.35 7.39
N CYS A 241 17.51 24.13 7.43
CA CYS A 241 18.24 22.91 7.12
C CYS A 241 18.07 22.52 5.65
N GLY A 242 19.17 22.06 5.04
CA GLY A 242 19.14 21.22 3.84
C GLY A 242 19.21 19.74 4.22
N VAL A 243 19.06 18.86 3.23
CA VAL A 243 19.29 17.41 3.41
C VAL A 243 20.49 16.97 2.60
N ILE A 244 21.32 16.12 3.19
CA ILE A 244 22.44 15.45 2.55
C ILE A 244 22.27 13.94 2.75
N GLY A 245 22.73 13.14 1.78
CA GLY A 245 22.74 11.69 1.94
C GLY A 245 23.76 11.30 3.00
N LYS A 246 23.36 10.46 3.96
CA LYS A 246 24.29 9.97 4.99
C LYS A 246 25.38 9.08 4.39
N GLU A 247 26.57 9.15 4.95
CA GLU A 247 27.64 8.18 4.72
C GLU A 247 27.42 6.90 5.54
N ASP A 248 28.22 5.88 5.30
CA ASP A 248 28.15 4.63 6.06
C ASP A 248 28.72 4.83 7.48
N GLY A 249 27.98 4.37 8.48
CA GLY A 249 28.32 4.55 9.90
C GLY A 249 27.74 5.83 10.53
N GLU A 250 27.23 6.77 9.75
CA GLU A 250 26.55 7.97 10.25
C GLU A 250 25.14 7.68 10.76
N THR A 251 24.69 8.49 11.72
CA THR A 251 23.34 8.40 12.29
C THR A 251 22.35 9.25 11.49
N ILE A 252 21.23 8.65 11.08
CA ILE A 252 20.18 9.34 10.31
C ILE A 252 19.57 10.48 11.13
N GLY A 253 19.43 11.65 10.52
CA GLY A 253 18.68 12.78 11.08
C GLY A 253 19.42 13.60 12.14
N VAL A 254 20.74 13.38 12.31
CA VAL A 254 21.58 14.26 13.13
C VAL A 254 21.69 15.64 12.47
N TYR A 255 21.62 16.69 13.29
CA TYR A 255 21.88 18.05 12.85
C TYR A 255 23.39 18.34 12.91
N GLU A 256 23.91 18.90 11.82
CA GLU A 256 25.29 19.34 11.71
C GLU A 256 25.32 20.80 11.20
N GLU A 257 26.17 21.63 11.81
CA GLU A 257 26.36 23.01 11.37
C GLU A 257 27.26 23.04 10.12
N GLY A 258 27.00 23.94 9.19
CA GLY A 258 27.80 24.04 7.96
C GLY A 258 29.21 24.57 8.24
N GLU A 259 30.22 23.87 7.75
CA GLU A 259 31.63 24.23 7.95
C GLU A 259 32.28 24.86 6.70
N VAL A 260 33.32 25.67 6.90
CA VAL A 260 34.16 26.18 5.81
C VAL A 260 35.21 25.12 5.50
N LYS A 261 35.33 24.73 4.24
CA LYS A 261 36.39 23.80 3.81
C LYS A 261 37.77 24.42 4.08
N GLU A 262 38.68 23.61 4.61
CA GLU A 262 40.07 23.99 4.83
C GLU A 262 40.70 24.56 3.54
N HIS A 263 41.35 25.71 3.65
CA HIS A 263 42.06 26.37 2.55
C HIS A 263 43.16 27.32 3.06
N GLY A 264 44.03 27.76 2.15
CA GLY A 264 45.09 28.75 2.40
C GLY A 264 44.93 30.02 1.54
N HIS A 265 45.83 30.99 1.74
CA HIS A 265 45.83 32.28 1.04
C HIS A 265 47.17 32.56 0.37
N ASP A 266 47.34 32.01 -0.84
CA ASP A 266 48.52 32.21 -1.68
C ASP A 266 48.69 33.69 -2.05
N GLY A 267 49.94 34.16 -2.13
CA GLY A 267 50.28 35.55 -2.47
C GLY A 267 50.31 36.51 -1.28
N SER A 268 50.06 36.03 -0.06
CA SER A 268 50.30 36.80 1.16
C SER A 268 51.80 37.15 1.28
N SER A 269 52.15 38.44 1.25
CA SER A 269 53.54 38.90 1.27
C SER A 269 53.73 40.14 2.16
N VAL A 270 54.95 40.29 2.69
CA VAL A 270 55.40 41.50 3.39
C VAL A 270 56.37 42.23 2.46
N TYR A 271 56.18 43.54 2.29
CA TYR A 271 56.99 44.34 1.37
C TYR A 271 58.19 44.98 2.07
N SER A 272 59.24 45.27 1.28
CA SER A 272 60.41 45.99 1.77
C SER A 272 60.04 47.42 2.19
N THR A 273 60.62 47.87 3.30
CA THR A 273 60.42 49.24 3.82
C THR A 273 61.78 49.94 3.92
N ASN A 274 61.93 51.06 3.21
CA ASN A 274 63.11 51.91 3.33
C ASN A 274 62.96 52.81 4.58
N LEU A 275 63.85 52.65 5.55
CA LEU A 275 63.84 53.43 6.81
C LEU A 275 64.38 54.86 6.64
N GLY A 276 64.93 55.19 5.47
CA GLY A 276 65.53 56.49 5.18
C GLY A 276 66.95 56.65 5.73
N SER A 277 67.47 57.89 5.66
CA SER A 277 68.78 58.26 6.19
C SER A 277 68.64 59.02 7.49
N PHE A 278 69.37 58.62 8.52
CA PHE A 278 69.39 59.29 9.82
C PHE A 278 70.72 60.01 10.02
N VAL A 279 70.66 61.24 10.53
CA VAL A 279 71.85 62.00 10.94
C VAL A 279 72.02 61.87 12.45
N THR A 280 73.24 61.58 12.90
CA THR A 280 73.58 61.65 14.33
C THR A 280 73.45 63.10 14.81
N ARG A 281 73.24 63.34 16.13
CA ARG A 281 73.13 64.70 16.69
C ARG A 281 74.28 65.57 16.16
N ALA A 282 73.93 66.71 15.55
CA ALA A 282 74.85 67.58 14.83
C ALA A 282 76.00 68.08 15.72
N GLY A 283 77.11 67.35 15.66
CA GLY A 283 78.44 67.81 16.03
C GLY A 283 79.38 67.29 14.96
N THR A 284 80.23 68.14 14.39
CA THR A 284 81.09 67.83 13.24
C THR A 284 82.21 66.83 13.56
N GLY A 285 82.07 66.01 14.62
CA GLY A 285 83.13 65.15 15.16
C GLY A 285 84.38 65.90 15.60
N ASN A 286 84.37 67.23 15.51
CA ASN A 286 85.55 68.06 15.69
C ASN A 286 85.85 68.18 17.18
N HIS A 287 86.98 67.63 17.57
CA HIS A 287 87.52 67.79 18.91
C HIS A 287 89.00 68.11 18.78
N GLU A 288 89.46 69.09 19.55
CA GLU A 288 90.86 69.52 19.56
C GLU A 288 91.60 68.82 20.70
N HIS A 289 92.84 68.38 20.43
CA HIS A 289 93.74 67.91 21.46
C HIS A 289 94.77 69.00 21.74
N GLN A 290 94.93 69.37 23.02
CA GLN A 290 95.96 70.31 23.44
C GLN A 290 97.25 69.55 23.74
N PHE A 291 98.36 69.95 23.14
CA PHE A 291 99.68 69.46 23.53
C PHE A 291 100.56 70.61 24.04
N ALA A 292 101.33 70.31 25.09
CA ALA A 292 102.27 71.25 25.67
C ALA A 292 103.51 71.37 24.78
N LEU A 293 103.85 72.58 24.37
CA LEU A 293 105.12 72.87 23.73
C LEU A 293 106.22 72.90 24.80
N GLY A 294 107.03 71.84 24.86
CA GLY A 294 108.24 71.81 25.68
C GLY A 294 109.32 72.71 25.07
N GLY A 295 109.58 73.85 25.70
CA GLY A 295 110.67 74.75 25.30
C GLY A 295 111.97 74.39 26.02
N VAL A 296 112.93 73.79 25.30
CA VAL A 296 114.35 73.82 25.68
C VAL A 296 115.13 74.30 24.45
N GLY A 297 115.56 75.56 24.48
CA GLY A 297 116.31 76.19 23.41
C GLY A 297 117.72 75.61 23.28
N GLY A 298 118.06 75.17 22.06
CA GLY A 298 119.41 74.78 21.63
C GLY A 298 119.82 75.55 20.38
N SER A 299 121.09 75.92 20.31
CA SER A 299 121.64 77.14 19.67
C SER A 299 121.53 77.34 18.14
N ASN A 300 120.89 76.51 17.32
CA ASN A 300 121.19 76.53 15.86
C ASN A 300 120.02 76.45 14.84
N TYR A 301 118.76 76.70 15.22
CA TYR A 301 117.68 76.88 14.24
C TYR A 301 116.76 78.05 14.63
N PRO A 302 116.29 78.89 13.67
CA PRO A 302 115.35 79.96 13.97
C PRO A 302 114.02 79.36 14.40
N VAL A 303 113.78 79.31 15.71
CA VAL A 303 112.49 78.91 16.26
C VAL A 303 111.63 80.16 16.34
N LEU A 304 110.44 80.12 15.73
CA LEU A 304 109.42 81.16 15.81
C LEU A 304 109.18 81.52 17.29
N SER A 305 109.70 82.67 17.70
CA SER A 305 109.48 83.24 19.03
C SER A 305 108.02 83.64 19.16
N ASN A 306 107.33 83.14 20.18
CA ASN A 306 106.20 83.86 20.75
C ASN A 306 106.24 83.73 22.28
N GLY A 307 106.30 84.87 22.95
CA GLY A 307 106.26 84.96 24.40
C GLY A 307 104.86 84.65 24.93
N HIS A 308 104.82 84.14 26.16
CA HIS A 308 103.65 83.80 26.97
C HIS A 308 103.09 82.40 26.67
N GLY A 309 103.04 81.55 27.71
CA GLY A 309 102.73 80.11 27.63
C GLY A 309 101.41 79.79 26.95
N GLY A 310 101.48 79.62 25.64
CA GLY A 310 100.35 79.32 24.78
C GLY A 310 100.31 77.84 24.43
N TYR A 311 99.19 77.19 24.72
CA TYR A 311 98.83 75.93 24.09
C TYR A 311 98.58 76.19 22.59
N ARG A 312 99.05 75.29 21.70
CA ARG A 312 98.59 75.25 20.31
C ARG A 312 97.55 74.14 20.18
N ASN A 313 96.50 74.41 19.40
CA ASN A 313 95.54 73.40 18.99
C ASN A 313 96.12 72.68 17.75
N THR A 314 95.96 71.36 17.66
CA THR A 314 96.04 70.69 16.35
C THR A 314 94.86 71.18 15.49
N GLU A 315 95.06 71.47 14.21
CA GLU A 315 93.92 71.68 13.29
C GLU A 315 93.01 70.46 13.34
N GLY A 316 91.70 70.71 13.46
CA GLY A 316 90.68 69.68 13.63
C GLY A 316 90.86 68.54 12.63
N GLY A 317 91.01 67.31 13.12
CA GLY A 317 91.27 66.14 12.29
C GLY A 317 90.25 65.97 11.15
N GLY A 318 90.72 65.43 10.01
CA GLY A 318 89.93 65.25 8.80
C GLY A 318 88.68 64.37 8.97
N ALA A 319 87.83 64.38 7.94
CA ALA A 319 86.57 63.63 7.95
C ALA A 319 86.77 62.13 8.23
N HIS A 320 85.97 61.57 9.14
CA HIS A 320 85.94 60.14 9.45
C HIS A 320 84.50 59.64 9.58
N GLN A 321 84.32 58.32 9.52
CA GLN A 321 83.02 57.64 9.57
C GLN A 321 83.04 56.50 10.59
N HIS A 322 81.85 56.13 11.06
CA HIS A 322 81.63 55.02 11.99
C HIS A 322 80.60 54.05 11.40
N TRP A 323 80.69 52.78 11.79
CA TRP A 323 79.65 51.78 11.54
C TRP A 323 78.77 51.62 12.77
N VAL A 324 77.48 51.38 12.57
CA VAL A 324 76.51 51.15 13.65
C VAL A 324 75.71 49.90 13.33
N ASP A 325 75.77 48.91 14.21
CA ASP A 325 74.97 47.70 14.12
C ASP A 325 73.52 47.99 14.57
N ILE A 326 72.54 47.73 13.71
CA ILE A 326 71.11 48.00 13.97
C ILE A 326 70.40 46.80 14.62
N GLY A 327 70.87 45.57 14.38
CA GLY A 327 70.31 44.33 14.93
C GLY A 327 69.05 43.80 14.21
N SER A 328 68.51 42.68 14.71
CA SER A 328 67.28 42.06 14.21
C SER A 328 66.05 42.62 14.90
N HIS A 329 64.93 42.73 14.18
CA HIS A 329 63.63 43.05 14.75
C HIS A 329 62.54 42.17 14.12
N ALA A 330 61.34 42.16 14.72
CA ALA A 330 60.20 41.37 14.28
C ALA A 330 58.92 42.21 14.22
N HIS A 331 57.93 41.72 13.48
CA HIS A 331 56.60 42.31 13.37
C HIS A 331 55.54 41.31 13.81
N THR A 332 54.42 41.81 14.33
CA THR A 332 53.22 41.00 14.54
C THR A 332 52.34 41.10 13.30
N VAL A 333 51.86 39.96 12.80
CA VAL A 333 50.89 39.90 11.70
C VAL A 333 49.54 39.48 12.28
N ALA A 334 48.49 40.23 11.96
CA ALA A 334 47.12 39.90 12.32
C ALA A 334 46.30 39.69 11.05
N ILE A 335 45.62 38.55 10.95
CA ILE A 335 44.66 38.25 9.89
C ILE A 335 43.26 38.48 10.46
N ALA A 336 42.55 39.46 9.91
CA ALA A 336 41.19 39.75 10.35
C ALA A 336 40.22 38.66 9.87
N LEU A 337 39.19 38.39 10.67
CA LEU A 337 38.09 37.51 10.26
C LEU A 337 37.35 38.13 9.06
N PHE A 338 37.03 37.29 8.09
CA PHE A 338 36.28 37.69 6.90
C PHE A 338 35.23 36.62 6.56
N GLY A 339 33.97 37.04 6.41
CA GLY A 339 32.88 36.14 6.07
C GLY A 339 31.52 36.62 6.59
N ALA A 340 30.48 35.86 6.25
CA ALA A 340 29.14 36.02 6.81
C ALA A 340 29.00 35.20 8.11
N LEU A 341 27.88 35.39 8.83
CA LEU A 341 27.57 34.60 10.04
C LEU A 341 27.32 33.11 9.77
N LYS A 342 27.01 32.75 8.52
CA LYS A 342 26.72 31.38 8.09
C LYS A 342 27.30 31.12 6.72
N ASN A 343 27.72 29.87 6.50
CA ASN A 343 28.04 29.39 5.17
C ASN A 343 26.76 29.15 4.38
N THR A 344 26.71 29.67 3.16
CA THR A 344 25.52 29.57 2.31
C THR A 344 25.90 29.28 0.87
N ILE A 345 25.05 28.53 0.20
CA ILE A 345 25.01 28.41 -1.27
C ILE A 345 23.80 29.19 -1.80
N ASN A 346 23.70 29.38 -3.12
CA ASN A 346 22.47 29.88 -3.72
C ASN A 346 21.31 28.92 -3.42
N HIS A 347 20.23 29.41 -2.81
CA HIS A 347 19.10 28.59 -2.37
C HIS A 347 17.77 29.33 -2.49
N ARG A 348 16.66 28.58 -2.48
CA ARG A 348 15.29 29.10 -2.37
C ARG A 348 14.67 28.63 -1.07
N LYS A 349 13.89 29.49 -0.42
CA LYS A 349 13.21 29.17 0.82
C LYS A 349 11.91 28.42 0.51
N VAL A 350 11.73 27.29 1.18
CA VAL A 350 10.53 26.46 1.18
C VAL A 350 10.18 26.13 2.62
N ASN A 351 8.92 25.84 2.88
CA ASN A 351 8.53 25.18 4.12
C ASN A 351 8.74 23.67 3.94
N TRP A 352 9.33 23.01 4.94
CA TRP A 352 9.38 21.56 4.97
C TRP A 352 8.08 21.03 5.58
N ILE A 353 7.42 20.12 4.88
CA ILE A 353 6.22 19.43 5.37
C ILE A 353 6.43 17.91 5.39
N VAL A 354 5.65 17.22 6.21
CA VAL A 354 5.63 15.76 6.32
C VAL A 354 4.20 15.26 6.39
N ARG A 355 3.92 14.08 5.83
CA ARG A 355 2.60 13.44 5.91
C ARG A 355 2.32 12.96 7.35
N LEU A 356 1.13 13.23 7.85
CA LEU A 356 0.63 12.78 9.16
C LEU A 356 -0.35 11.61 8.90
N ALA A 357 0.10 10.37 9.11
CA ALA A 357 -0.74 9.18 8.94
C ALA A 357 -0.55 8.20 10.09
#